data_AF-A0A6L3X615-F1
#
_entry.id   AF-A0A6L3X615-F1
#
_cell.length_a   1.000
_cell.length_b   1.000
_cell.length_c   1.000
_cell.angle_alpha   90.00
_cell.angle_beta   90.00
_cell.angle_gamma   90.00
#
_symmetry.space_group_name_H-M   'P 1'
#
loop_
_entity.id
_entity.type
_entity.pdbx_description
1 polymer ?
#
loop_
_entity_poly.entity_id
_entity_poly.type
_entity_poly.pdbx_seq_one_letter_code
_entity_poly.pdbx_strand_id
1 'polypeptide(L)'
;LQLFGRVGIDLFAGPTETLVIADDTVDAEMCAPDLLGQAEHGVTTPAILLTNSLQLAKETLSEVERLLEKLPTADIARQSWQDYGEIIVCDSHEEMLLEADRIASEHVQVMTDRDDWFLANLTNYGALFLGPRTNVAYGDKVIGTNHTLPTQKAARYTGGLWVGKFMKTCTFQKVRSDEATAEIGSYCSRLSLLEGFAGHAEQANIRVRRYGQTEVPYATPAPVREKV
;
A
#
# COMPACT_ATOMS: atom_id res chain seq x y z
N LEU A 1 13.20 -12.65 -5.14
CA LEU A 1 12.40 -12.50 -6.39
C LEU A 1 12.46 -13.68 -7.34
N GLN A 2 13.61 -14.35 -7.48
CA GLN A 2 13.79 -15.48 -8.41
C GLN A 2 12.82 -16.67 -8.24
N LEU A 3 12.09 -16.73 -7.11
CA LEU A 3 11.14 -17.81 -6.80
C LEU A 3 9.66 -17.43 -6.96
N PHE A 4 9.36 -16.14 -7.23
CA PHE A 4 7.97 -15.72 -7.42
C PHE A 4 7.34 -16.48 -8.60
N GLY A 5 6.11 -16.96 -8.39
CA GLY A 5 5.41 -17.83 -9.35
C GLY A 5 5.65 -19.34 -9.12
N ARG A 6 6.73 -19.73 -8.44
CA ARG A 6 6.88 -21.09 -7.87
C ARG A 6 6.36 -21.15 -6.44
N VAL A 7 6.62 -20.10 -5.67
CA VAL A 7 6.08 -19.87 -4.33
C VAL A 7 5.49 -18.46 -4.24
N GLY A 8 4.53 -18.27 -3.34
CA GLY A 8 4.05 -16.95 -2.99
C GLY A 8 5.11 -16.17 -2.21
N ILE A 9 5.17 -14.86 -2.42
CA ILE A 9 5.87 -13.92 -1.56
C ILE A 9 4.84 -12.87 -1.10
N ASP A 10 5.04 -12.30 0.07
CA ASP A 10 4.14 -11.35 0.70
C ASP A 10 4.18 -9.97 0.04
N LEU A 11 5.37 -9.35 -0.01
CA LEU A 11 5.62 -8.04 -0.60
C LEU A 11 7.10 -7.85 -0.96
N PHE A 12 7.40 -6.75 -1.66
CA PHE A 12 8.76 -6.35 -1.96
C PHE A 12 9.25 -5.44 -0.83
N ALA A 13 10.04 -5.99 0.09
CA ALA A 13 10.68 -5.22 1.15
C ALA A 13 12.09 -4.80 0.71
N GLY A 14 12.37 -3.52 0.84
CA GLY A 14 13.64 -2.85 0.68
C GLY A 14 14.18 -2.37 2.03
N PRO A 15 15.09 -1.38 2.05
CA PRO A 15 15.49 -0.72 3.29
C PRO A 15 14.28 -0.13 4.02
N THR A 16 14.31 -0.15 5.35
CA THR A 16 13.26 0.49 6.15
C THR A 16 13.28 2.00 5.93
N GLU A 17 12.12 2.64 6.04
CA GLU A 17 11.90 4.06 5.74
C GLU A 17 11.05 4.71 6.83
N THR A 18 11.35 5.95 7.21
CA THR A 18 10.52 6.75 8.12
C THR A 18 10.28 8.17 7.62
N LEU A 19 9.06 8.64 7.83
CA LEU A 19 8.64 10.02 7.60
C LEU A 19 7.99 10.55 8.87
N VAL A 20 8.56 11.60 9.44
CA VAL A 20 7.98 12.36 10.55
C VAL A 20 7.37 13.62 9.97
N ILE A 21 6.06 13.79 10.13
CA ILE A 21 5.31 15.01 9.81
C ILE A 21 5.06 15.75 11.12
N ALA A 22 5.61 16.96 11.26
CA ALA A 22 5.53 17.70 12.52
C ALA A 22 5.34 19.20 12.31
N ASP A 23 4.65 19.85 13.23
CA ASP A 23 4.52 21.32 13.31
C ASP A 23 4.97 21.86 14.68
N ASP A 24 4.74 23.15 14.93
CA ASP A 24 5.15 23.83 16.17
C ASP A 24 4.46 23.32 17.46
N THR A 25 3.62 22.28 17.38
CA THR A 25 3.05 21.62 18.57
C THR A 25 4.00 20.64 19.25
N VAL A 26 5.09 20.26 18.58
CA VAL A 26 6.18 19.44 19.13
C VAL A 26 7.53 20.12 18.96
N ASP A 27 8.56 19.53 19.57
CA ASP A 27 9.91 20.07 19.57
C ASP A 27 10.91 19.08 18.96
N ALA A 28 12.14 19.58 18.77
CA ALA A 28 13.24 18.79 18.27
C ALA A 28 13.61 17.59 19.15
N GLU A 29 13.38 17.66 20.47
CA GLU A 29 13.67 16.59 21.41
C GLU A 29 12.76 15.37 21.18
N MET A 30 11.55 15.56 20.65
CA MET A 30 10.69 14.48 20.17
C MET A 30 11.06 14.03 18.74
N CYS A 31 11.23 14.97 17.80
CA CYS A 31 11.44 14.60 16.39
C CYS A 31 12.76 13.86 16.13
N ALA A 32 13.86 14.28 16.77
CA ALA A 32 15.19 13.74 16.45
C ALA A 32 15.36 12.26 16.86
N PRO A 33 14.91 11.80 18.05
CA PRO A 33 14.92 10.38 18.39
C PRO A 33 14.06 9.53 17.45
N ASP A 34 12.90 10.02 17.00
CA ASP A 34 12.02 9.27 16.10
C ASP A 34 12.63 9.09 14.69
N LEU A 35 13.40 10.08 14.21
CA LEU A 35 14.19 9.95 12.99
C LEU A 35 15.35 8.96 13.17
N LEU A 36 16.14 9.13 14.24
CA LEU A 36 17.33 8.32 14.48
C LEU A 36 17.00 6.87 14.85
N GLY A 37 15.85 6.63 15.50
CA GLY A 37 15.38 5.30 15.86
C GLY A 37 15.19 4.38 14.65
N GLN A 38 14.85 4.93 13.49
CA GLN A 38 14.81 4.15 12.25
C GLN A 38 16.16 4.18 11.51
N ALA A 39 16.86 5.33 11.51
CA ALA A 39 18.18 5.46 10.88
C ALA A 39 19.21 4.44 11.41
N GLU A 40 19.09 3.99 12.65
CA GLU A 40 19.98 2.96 13.21
C GLU A 40 19.79 1.54 12.64
N HIS A 41 18.69 1.28 11.92
CA HIS A 41 18.44 -0.04 11.33
C HIS A 41 19.40 -0.40 10.20
N GLY A 42 19.96 0.58 9.51
CA GLY A 42 20.89 0.34 8.41
C GLY A 42 21.32 1.61 7.69
N VAL A 43 22.50 1.55 7.06
CA VAL A 43 23.14 2.72 6.40
C VAL A 43 22.38 3.23 5.16
N THR A 44 21.35 2.52 4.72
CA THR A 44 20.52 2.89 3.56
C THR A 44 19.09 3.23 3.96
N THR A 45 18.83 3.59 5.23
CA THR A 45 17.51 3.92 5.73
C THR A 45 17.20 5.41 5.52
N PRO A 46 16.21 5.77 4.69
CA PRO A 46 15.71 7.14 4.63
C PRO A 46 15.00 7.53 5.92
N ALA A 47 15.37 8.68 6.47
CA ALA A 47 14.74 9.30 7.62
C ALA A 47 14.42 10.76 7.29
N ILE A 48 13.14 11.06 7.13
CA ILE A 48 12.70 12.35 6.58
C ILE A 48 11.86 13.09 7.63
N LEU A 49 12.23 14.34 7.93
CA LEU A 49 11.35 15.29 8.60
C LEU A 49 10.62 16.12 7.55
N LEU A 50 9.30 16.20 7.66
CA LEU A 50 8.44 17.07 6.89
C LEU A 50 7.74 18.03 7.84
N THR A 51 7.96 19.33 7.67
CA THR A 51 7.43 20.33 8.60
C THR A 51 7.05 21.60 7.86
N ASN A 52 6.11 22.37 8.40
CA ASN A 52 5.86 23.75 7.97
C ASN A 52 6.59 24.80 8.81
N SER A 53 7.47 24.37 9.73
CA SER A 53 8.22 25.25 10.62
C SER A 53 9.72 25.20 10.32
N LEU A 54 10.23 26.31 9.78
CA LEU A 54 11.67 26.48 9.57
C LEU A 54 12.46 26.48 10.89
N GLN A 55 11.82 26.88 12.00
CA GLN A 55 12.44 26.84 13.31
C GLN A 55 12.63 25.39 13.76
N LEU A 56 11.55 24.60 13.76
CA LEU A 56 11.59 23.18 14.11
C LEU A 56 12.61 22.43 13.25
N ALA A 57 12.61 22.66 11.93
CA ALA A 57 13.59 22.07 11.01
C ALA A 57 15.05 22.26 11.44
N LYS A 58 15.43 23.49 11.82
CA LYS A 58 16.81 23.82 12.24
C LYS A 58 17.16 23.26 13.60
N GLU A 59 16.20 23.29 14.52
CA GLU A 59 16.37 22.74 15.87
C GLU A 59 16.51 21.22 15.81
N THR A 60 15.68 20.52 15.02
CA THR A 60 15.80 19.07 14.83
C THR A 60 17.12 18.69 14.20
N LEU A 61 17.61 19.43 13.20
CA LEU A 61 18.95 19.16 12.63
C LEU A 61 20.05 19.24 13.69
N SER A 62 20.00 20.27 14.54
CA SER A 62 20.98 20.44 15.62
C SER A 62 20.88 19.33 16.67
N GLU A 63 19.66 18.91 16.98
CA GLU A 63 19.37 17.87 17.96
C GLU A 63 19.78 16.48 17.47
N VAL A 64 19.62 16.20 16.18
CA VAL A 64 20.14 14.97 15.54
C VAL A 64 21.65 14.86 15.76
N GLU A 65 22.42 15.92 15.47
CA GLU A 65 23.88 15.91 15.69
C GLU A 65 24.23 15.66 17.16
N ARG A 66 23.51 16.29 18.08
CA ARG A 66 23.69 16.10 19.53
C ARG A 66 23.42 14.65 19.96
N LEU A 67 22.40 14.00 19.40
CA LEU A 67 22.06 12.61 19.72
C LEU A 67 23.05 11.62 19.13
N LEU A 68 23.59 11.90 17.93
CA LEU A 68 24.63 11.09 17.29
C LEU A 68 25.97 11.08 18.05
N GLU A 69 26.18 11.99 19.02
CA GLU A 69 27.32 11.92 19.95
C GLU A 69 27.13 10.89 21.07
N LYS A 70 25.89 10.49 21.34
CA LYS A 70 25.51 9.65 22.50
C LYS A 70 25.02 8.27 22.11
N LEU A 71 24.42 8.16 20.92
CA LEU A 71 23.79 6.94 20.44
C LEU A 71 24.83 5.82 20.28
N PRO A 72 24.68 4.65 20.92
CA PRO A 72 25.64 3.55 20.78
C PRO A 72 25.76 3.03 19.33
N THR A 73 24.71 3.17 18.54
CA THR A 73 24.58 2.80 17.13
C THR A 73 24.91 3.97 16.18
N ALA A 74 25.51 5.05 16.68
CA ALA A 74 25.76 6.28 15.93
C ALA A 74 26.53 6.09 14.63
N ASP A 75 27.44 5.12 14.51
CA ASP A 75 28.19 4.91 13.27
C ASP A 75 27.26 4.54 12.10
N ILE A 76 26.24 3.72 12.36
CA ILE A 76 25.24 3.33 11.35
C ILE A 76 24.27 4.48 11.11
N ALA A 77 23.70 5.04 12.19
CA ALA A 77 22.69 6.09 12.11
C ALA A 77 23.25 7.37 11.46
N ARG A 78 24.51 7.73 11.75
CA ARG A 78 25.20 8.88 11.13
C ARG A 78 25.36 8.69 9.64
N GLN A 79 25.79 7.51 9.18
CA GLN A 79 25.91 7.26 7.75
C GLN A 79 24.54 7.32 7.06
N SER A 80 23.53 6.69 7.66
CA SER A 80 22.16 6.73 7.13
C SER A 80 21.62 8.16 7.03
N TRP A 81 21.82 8.97 8.08
CA TRP A 81 21.41 10.37 8.11
C TRP A 81 22.16 11.23 7.09
N GLN A 82 23.47 11.02 6.92
CA GLN A 82 24.27 11.76 5.94
C GLN A 82 23.87 11.46 4.49
N ASP A 83 23.59 10.19 4.18
CA ASP A 83 23.34 9.75 2.81
C ASP A 83 21.85 9.86 2.42
N TYR A 84 20.93 9.72 3.39
CA TYR A 84 19.48 9.61 3.15
C TYR A 84 18.60 10.42 4.12
N GLY A 85 19.20 11.19 5.04
CA GLY A 85 18.46 12.09 5.92
C GLY A 85 17.99 13.33 5.16
N GLU A 86 16.71 13.67 5.27
CA GLU A 86 16.14 14.86 4.61
C GLU A 86 15.28 15.65 5.59
N ILE A 87 15.32 16.98 5.47
CA ILE A 87 14.36 17.87 6.11
C ILE A 87 13.70 18.71 5.02
N ILE A 88 12.40 18.57 4.88
CA ILE A 88 11.58 19.26 3.89
C ILE A 88 10.71 20.27 4.64
N VAL A 89 10.88 21.55 4.29
CA VAL A 89 10.06 22.64 4.84
C VAL A 89 9.00 23.02 3.82
N CYS A 90 7.74 22.93 4.21
CA CYS A 90 6.57 23.26 3.41
C CYS A 90 5.92 24.57 3.88
N ASP A 91 5.11 25.18 3.02
CA ASP A 91 4.36 26.41 3.32
C ASP A 91 3.08 26.12 4.11
N SER A 92 2.51 24.92 4.01
CA SER A 92 1.25 24.56 4.69
C SER A 92 1.10 23.07 5.00
N HIS A 93 0.10 22.72 5.84
CA HIS A 93 -0.27 21.33 6.11
C HIS A 93 -0.75 20.58 4.87
N GLU A 94 -1.39 21.27 3.92
CA GLU A 94 -1.78 20.71 2.62
C GLU A 94 -0.58 20.35 1.75
N GLU A 95 0.46 21.18 1.73
CA GLU A 95 1.69 20.83 1.02
C GLU A 95 2.41 19.67 1.71
N MET A 96 2.46 19.64 3.06
CA MET A 96 2.97 18.48 3.80
C MET A 96 2.18 17.19 3.47
N LEU A 97 0.86 17.27 3.34
CA LEU A 97 0.04 16.12 2.93
C LEU A 97 0.44 15.61 1.54
N LEU A 98 0.54 16.51 0.56
CA LEU A 98 0.90 16.18 -0.82
C LEU A 98 2.30 15.56 -0.90
N GLU A 99 3.26 16.13 -0.16
CA GLU A 99 4.63 15.61 -0.10
C GLU A 99 4.70 14.26 0.61
N ALA A 100 3.96 14.06 1.70
CA ALA A 100 3.86 12.75 2.36
C ALA A 100 3.32 11.67 1.41
N ASP A 101 2.25 11.98 0.66
CA ASP A 101 1.71 11.08 -0.38
C ASP A 101 2.68 10.90 -1.57
N ARG A 102 3.53 11.88 -1.88
CA ARG A 102 4.60 11.76 -2.88
C ARG A 102 5.76 10.89 -2.39
N ILE A 103 6.06 10.92 -1.09
CA ILE A 103 7.09 10.10 -0.46
C ILE A 103 6.60 8.65 -0.31
N ALA A 104 5.36 8.45 0.15
CA ALA A 104 4.74 7.13 0.35
C ALA A 104 5.60 6.19 1.20
N SER A 105 6.01 6.68 2.37
CA SER A 105 6.93 5.99 3.29
C SER A 105 6.33 4.72 3.91
N GLU A 106 7.20 3.80 4.28
CA GLU A 106 6.88 2.61 5.07
C GLU A 106 6.21 2.99 6.39
N HIS A 107 6.89 3.84 7.19
CA HIS A 107 6.35 4.38 8.44
C HIS A 107 6.10 5.88 8.28
N VAL A 108 4.92 6.34 8.69
CA VAL A 108 4.56 7.77 8.74
C VAL A 108 4.09 8.12 10.14
N GLN A 109 4.76 9.04 10.80
CA GLN A 109 4.38 9.56 12.10
C GLN A 109 3.92 11.02 11.97
N VAL A 110 2.73 11.34 12.49
CA VAL A 110 2.13 12.67 12.41
C VAL A 110 2.03 13.24 13.82
N MET A 111 2.66 14.38 14.06
CA MET A 111 2.69 15.10 15.33
C MET A 111 2.35 16.57 15.09
N THR A 112 1.06 16.87 14.93
CA THR A 112 0.55 18.18 14.53
C THR A 112 -0.64 18.61 15.38
N ASP A 113 -1.12 19.85 15.18
CA ASP A 113 -2.39 20.30 15.76
C ASP A 113 -3.64 19.63 15.14
N ARG A 114 -3.47 18.82 14.09
CA ARG A 114 -4.55 18.28 13.25
C ARG A 114 -4.33 16.85 12.77
N ASP A 115 -3.83 15.97 13.63
CA ASP A 115 -3.52 14.57 13.27
C ASP A 115 -4.71 13.82 12.62
N ASP A 116 -5.94 14.06 13.11
CA ASP A 116 -7.16 13.49 12.54
C ASP A 116 -7.42 13.97 11.10
N TRP A 117 -7.00 15.18 10.76
CA TRP A 117 -7.09 15.69 9.39
C TRP A 117 -6.11 14.95 8.48
N PHE A 118 -4.88 14.65 8.92
CA PHE A 118 -3.97 13.81 8.14
C PHE A 118 -4.51 12.39 7.98
N LEU A 119 -5.06 11.77 9.03
CA LEU A 119 -5.69 10.45 8.93
C LEU A 119 -6.82 10.41 7.88
N ALA A 120 -7.62 11.47 7.81
CA ALA A 120 -8.73 11.55 6.87
C ALA A 120 -8.31 11.81 5.41
N ASN A 121 -7.11 12.36 5.18
CA ASN A 121 -6.69 12.85 3.86
C ASN A 121 -5.45 12.14 3.28
N LEU A 122 -4.61 11.49 4.09
CA LEU A 122 -3.46 10.72 3.61
C LEU A 122 -3.92 9.47 2.89
N THR A 123 -3.27 9.14 1.76
CA THR A 123 -3.64 7.99 0.94
C THR A 123 -2.54 6.94 0.80
N ASN A 124 -1.27 7.31 0.99
CA ASN A 124 -0.12 6.43 0.79
C ASN A 124 0.79 6.38 2.04
N TYR A 125 0.64 5.33 2.83
CA TYR A 125 1.51 5.02 3.97
C TYR A 125 1.48 3.50 4.25
N GLY A 126 2.58 2.94 4.75
CA GLY A 126 2.59 1.55 5.23
C GLY A 126 1.89 1.42 6.59
N ALA A 127 2.39 2.17 7.59
CA ALA A 127 1.76 2.34 8.89
C ALA A 127 1.74 3.81 9.29
N LEU A 128 0.66 4.22 9.96
CA LEU A 128 0.43 5.60 10.39
C LEU A 128 0.40 5.68 11.92
N PHE A 129 1.21 6.57 12.48
CA PHE A 129 1.34 6.82 13.92
C PHE A 129 0.85 8.24 14.21
N LEU A 130 -0.18 8.38 15.05
CA LEU A 130 -0.86 9.66 15.26
C LEU A 130 -0.60 10.24 16.65
N GLY A 131 -0.18 11.49 16.66
CA GLY A 131 0.09 12.33 17.82
C GLY A 131 1.42 12.04 18.51
N PRO A 132 1.88 12.97 19.38
CA PRO A 132 3.19 12.90 20.04
C PRO A 132 3.34 11.75 21.05
N ARG A 133 2.28 10.99 21.30
CA ARG A 133 2.29 9.84 22.22
C ARG A 133 2.47 8.50 21.50
N THR A 134 2.57 8.52 20.17
CA THR A 134 2.56 7.32 19.32
C THR A 134 3.75 7.40 18.37
N ASN A 135 4.69 6.46 18.50
CA ASN A 135 5.89 6.43 17.66
C ASN A 135 6.09 5.07 16.98
N VAL A 136 7.00 5.06 16.01
CA VAL A 136 7.34 3.86 15.21
C VAL A 136 7.83 2.71 16.08
N ALA A 137 8.65 2.97 17.11
CA ALA A 137 9.15 1.94 18.00
C ALA A 137 8.02 1.17 18.73
N TYR A 138 6.90 1.82 19.04
CA TYR A 138 5.73 1.14 19.61
C TYR A 138 5.07 0.22 18.58
N GLY A 139 4.95 0.68 17.33
CA GLY A 139 4.50 -0.12 16.17
C GLY A 139 5.32 -1.37 15.96
N ASP A 140 6.63 -1.20 16.03
CA ASP A 140 7.61 -2.25 15.79
C ASP A 140 7.62 -3.35 16.83
N LYS A 141 7.23 -3.03 18.07
CA LYS A 141 7.51 -3.90 19.22
C LYS A 141 6.27 -4.34 19.97
N VAL A 142 5.32 -3.44 20.27
CA VAL A 142 4.39 -3.67 21.40
C VAL A 142 2.93 -3.26 21.19
N ILE A 143 2.60 -2.42 20.21
CA ILE A 143 1.23 -1.88 20.08
C ILE A 143 0.26 -2.83 19.36
N GLY A 144 0.79 -3.82 18.62
CA GLY A 144 0.03 -4.93 18.02
C GLY A 144 -0.20 -4.87 16.51
N THR A 145 0.10 -3.74 15.87
CA THR A 145 0.16 -3.63 14.40
C THR A 145 1.31 -4.48 13.84
N ASN A 146 1.25 -4.83 12.55
CA ASN A 146 2.33 -5.59 11.90
C ASN A 146 3.36 -4.63 11.30
N HIS A 147 4.64 -4.85 11.62
CA HIS A 147 5.75 -4.02 11.14
C HIS A 147 6.41 -4.52 9.84
N THR A 148 5.91 -5.61 9.25
CA THR A 148 6.32 -6.02 7.90
C THR A 148 5.53 -5.20 6.89
N LEU A 149 6.12 -4.09 6.46
CA LEU A 149 5.46 -3.03 5.71
C LEU A 149 6.09 -2.83 4.32
N PRO A 150 5.36 -2.19 3.38
CA PRO A 150 5.89 -1.88 2.06
C PRO A 150 6.82 -0.66 2.09
N THR A 151 8.00 -0.81 1.49
CA THR A 151 9.03 0.23 1.35
C THR A 151 9.14 0.69 -0.11
N GLN A 152 10.03 1.63 -0.43
CA GLN A 152 10.34 2.06 -1.81
C GLN A 152 9.09 2.51 -2.58
N LYS A 153 8.22 3.29 -1.92
CA LYS A 153 6.94 3.78 -2.47
C LYS A 153 5.91 2.70 -2.78
N ALA A 154 6.12 1.45 -2.34
CA ALA A 154 5.15 0.38 -2.55
C ALA A 154 3.84 0.60 -1.74
N ALA A 155 3.87 1.46 -0.72
CA ALA A 155 2.69 1.92 0.01
C ALA A 155 1.60 2.53 -0.90
N ARG A 156 1.94 2.90 -2.15
CA ARG A 156 0.98 3.37 -3.16
C ARG A 156 0.01 2.32 -3.69
N TYR A 157 0.35 1.03 -3.58
CA TYR A 157 -0.42 -0.04 -4.21
C TYR A 157 -0.55 -1.30 -3.36
N THR A 158 0.15 -1.40 -2.23
CA THR A 158 0.01 -2.48 -1.26
C THR A 158 0.10 -1.93 0.16
N GLY A 159 -0.53 -2.62 1.10
CA GLY A 159 -0.34 -2.39 2.53
C GLY A 159 0.60 -3.43 3.16
N GLY A 160 0.73 -3.33 4.48
CA GLY A 160 1.50 -4.25 5.32
C GLY A 160 1.00 -5.70 5.31
N LEU A 161 1.80 -6.56 5.91
CA LEU A 161 1.44 -7.95 6.17
C LEU A 161 0.21 -8.02 7.10
N TRP A 162 -0.78 -8.81 6.70
CA TRP A 162 -2.01 -9.02 7.47
C TRP A 162 -2.52 -10.44 7.25
N VAL A 163 -3.51 -10.88 8.03
CA VAL A 163 -4.01 -12.27 8.00
C VAL A 163 -4.44 -12.73 6.60
N GLY A 164 -4.98 -11.83 5.76
CA GLY A 164 -5.39 -12.16 4.40
C GLY A 164 -4.23 -12.52 3.46
N LYS A 165 -2.98 -12.15 3.78
CA LYS A 165 -1.78 -12.60 3.03
C LYS A 165 -1.48 -14.10 3.25
N PHE A 166 -2.03 -14.69 4.31
CA PHE A 166 -1.96 -16.13 4.59
C PHE A 166 -3.21 -16.89 4.15
N MET A 167 -4.19 -16.18 3.59
CA MET A 167 -5.43 -16.75 3.09
C MET A 167 -5.39 -16.85 1.56
N LYS A 168 -6.17 -17.81 1.04
CA LYS A 168 -6.44 -17.91 -0.41
C LYS A 168 -7.94 -17.79 -0.62
N THR A 169 -8.36 -16.78 -1.38
CA THR A 169 -9.76 -16.61 -1.79
C THR A 169 -10.06 -17.46 -3.02
N CYS A 170 -10.73 -18.59 -2.81
CA CYS A 170 -11.26 -19.41 -3.91
C CYS A 170 -12.69 -18.97 -4.26
N THR A 171 -12.99 -18.82 -5.54
CA THR A 171 -14.37 -18.62 -6.03
C THR A 171 -14.93 -19.92 -6.59
N PHE A 172 -16.25 -20.09 -6.49
CA PHE A 172 -16.97 -21.16 -7.16
C PHE A 172 -18.28 -20.64 -7.71
N GLN A 173 -18.74 -21.24 -8.81
CA GLN A 173 -20.02 -20.90 -9.43
C GLN A 173 -20.80 -22.18 -9.74
N LYS A 174 -22.11 -22.12 -9.56
CA LYS A 174 -23.05 -23.19 -9.93
C LYS A 174 -24.28 -22.59 -10.56
N VAL A 175 -24.51 -22.88 -11.83
CA VAL A 175 -25.79 -22.60 -12.49
C VAL A 175 -26.77 -23.71 -12.08
N ARG A 176 -27.94 -23.33 -11.56
CA ARG A 176 -28.86 -24.26 -10.89
C ARG A 176 -30.06 -24.69 -11.73
N SER A 177 -30.30 -24.03 -12.87
CA SER A 177 -31.42 -24.35 -13.75
C SER A 177 -31.01 -24.38 -15.21
N ASP A 178 -31.79 -25.14 -15.98
CA ASP A 178 -31.60 -25.33 -17.42
C ASP A 178 -31.82 -24.01 -18.18
N GLU A 179 -32.81 -23.21 -17.74
CA GLU A 179 -33.12 -21.91 -18.32
C GLU A 179 -31.97 -20.92 -18.13
N ALA A 180 -31.41 -20.86 -16.91
CA ALA A 180 -30.32 -19.95 -16.59
C ALA A 180 -29.05 -20.30 -17.37
N THR A 181 -28.73 -21.60 -17.54
CA THR A 181 -27.55 -21.99 -18.33
C THR A 181 -27.73 -21.73 -19.82
N ALA A 182 -28.96 -21.84 -20.33
CA ALA A 182 -29.27 -21.49 -21.71
C ALA A 182 -29.18 -19.98 -21.94
N GLU A 183 -29.72 -19.19 -21.00
CA GLU A 183 -29.70 -17.73 -21.09
C GLU A 183 -28.28 -17.18 -21.11
N ILE A 184 -27.47 -17.48 -20.08
CA ILE A 184 -26.09 -17.01 -20.01
C ILE A 184 -25.24 -17.58 -21.15
N GLY A 185 -25.51 -18.82 -21.57
CA GLY A 185 -24.88 -19.45 -22.71
C GLY A 185 -25.13 -18.68 -24.01
N SER A 186 -26.31 -18.10 -24.21
CA SER A 186 -26.60 -17.32 -25.41
C SER A 186 -25.76 -16.03 -25.48
N TYR A 187 -25.55 -15.35 -24.34
CA TYR A 187 -24.68 -14.18 -24.27
C TYR A 187 -23.22 -14.57 -24.49
N CYS A 188 -22.75 -15.62 -23.81
CA CYS A 188 -21.39 -16.13 -23.92
C CYS A 188 -21.07 -16.54 -25.37
N SER A 189 -21.98 -17.24 -26.05
CA SER A 189 -21.84 -17.62 -27.45
C SER A 189 -21.48 -16.43 -28.36
N ARG A 190 -22.28 -15.36 -28.29
CA ARG A 190 -22.07 -14.17 -29.12
C ARG A 190 -20.80 -13.42 -28.76
N LEU A 191 -20.54 -13.23 -27.46
CA LEU A 191 -19.33 -12.56 -26.98
C LEU A 191 -18.06 -13.32 -27.41
N SER A 192 -18.05 -14.64 -27.22
CA SER A 192 -16.91 -15.47 -27.60
C SER A 192 -16.61 -15.43 -29.10
N LEU A 193 -17.61 -15.26 -29.97
CA LEU A 193 -17.36 -15.11 -31.41
C LEU A 193 -16.84 -13.73 -31.79
N LEU A 194 -17.27 -12.67 -31.10
CA LEU A 194 -16.68 -11.34 -31.27
C LEU A 194 -15.19 -11.31 -30.86
N GLU A 195 -14.82 -12.14 -29.89
CA GLU A 195 -13.43 -12.34 -29.45
C GLU A 195 -12.64 -13.32 -30.34
N GLY A 196 -13.26 -13.97 -31.33
CA GLY A 196 -12.61 -14.98 -32.18
C GLY A 196 -12.43 -16.36 -31.53
N PHE A 197 -13.09 -16.64 -30.41
CA PHE A 197 -13.00 -17.89 -29.65
C PHE A 197 -14.11 -18.89 -29.98
N ALA A 198 -14.03 -19.51 -31.16
CA ALA A 198 -14.99 -20.53 -31.63
C ALA A 198 -15.23 -21.68 -30.62
N GLY A 199 -14.18 -22.16 -29.94
CA GLY A 199 -14.30 -23.22 -28.94
C GLY A 199 -15.08 -22.81 -27.69
N HIS A 200 -14.89 -21.58 -27.20
CA HIS A 200 -15.66 -21.04 -26.07
C HIS A 200 -17.12 -20.81 -26.46
N ALA A 201 -17.34 -20.28 -27.67
CA ALA A 201 -18.68 -20.12 -28.21
C ALA A 201 -19.41 -21.47 -28.28
N GLU A 202 -18.73 -22.53 -28.72
CA GLU A 202 -19.33 -23.85 -28.82
C GLU A 202 -19.61 -24.49 -27.45
N GLN A 203 -18.75 -24.27 -26.45
CA GLN A 203 -19.04 -24.66 -25.06
C GLN A 203 -20.36 -24.02 -24.60
N ALA A 204 -20.62 -22.77 -24.94
CA ALA A 204 -21.88 -22.10 -24.64
C ALA A 204 -23.04 -22.66 -25.49
N ASN A 205 -22.82 -22.82 -26.81
CA ASN A 205 -23.83 -23.30 -27.77
C ASN A 205 -24.38 -24.67 -27.40
N ILE A 206 -23.55 -25.63 -26.97
CA ILE A 206 -24.05 -26.95 -26.58
C ILE A 206 -25.02 -26.89 -25.39
N ARG A 207 -24.84 -25.93 -24.47
CA ARG A 207 -25.76 -25.73 -23.34
C ARG A 207 -27.03 -25.01 -23.78
N VAL A 208 -26.92 -24.04 -24.69
CA VAL A 208 -28.08 -23.41 -25.35
C VAL A 208 -28.92 -24.44 -26.10
N ARG A 209 -28.29 -25.33 -26.88
CA ARG A 209 -28.97 -26.43 -27.58
C ARG A 209 -29.62 -27.41 -26.61
N ARG A 210 -28.84 -27.93 -25.65
CA ARG A 210 -29.29 -29.02 -24.78
C ARG A 210 -30.32 -28.59 -23.73
N TYR A 211 -30.16 -27.43 -23.12
CA TYR A 211 -30.97 -26.98 -21.99
C TYR A 211 -31.96 -25.88 -22.39
N GLY A 212 -31.61 -25.07 -23.39
CA GLY A 212 -32.50 -24.06 -23.97
C GLY A 212 -33.33 -24.56 -25.14
N GLN A 213 -33.10 -25.80 -25.60
CA GLN A 213 -33.79 -26.41 -26.76
C GLN A 213 -33.78 -25.49 -28.00
N THR A 214 -32.72 -24.69 -28.15
CA THR A 214 -32.56 -23.70 -29.22
C THR A 214 -31.47 -24.16 -30.16
N GLU A 215 -31.79 -24.35 -31.44
CA GLU A 215 -30.79 -24.72 -32.46
C GLU A 215 -29.76 -23.61 -32.66
N VAL A 216 -28.49 -23.97 -32.54
CA VAL A 216 -27.35 -23.09 -32.77
C VAL A 216 -26.27 -23.89 -33.50
N PRO A 217 -25.98 -23.62 -34.79
CA PRO A 217 -24.95 -24.32 -35.52
C PRO A 217 -23.57 -24.24 -34.84
N TYR A 218 -22.72 -25.23 -35.10
CA TYR A 218 -21.40 -25.33 -34.47
C TYR A 218 -20.58 -24.04 -34.66
N ALA A 219 -20.08 -23.46 -33.57
CA ALA A 219 -19.28 -22.23 -33.58
C ALA A 219 -19.93 -21.04 -34.33
N THR A 220 -21.26 -20.94 -34.29
CA THR A 220 -22.02 -19.78 -34.79
C THR A 220 -22.74 -19.05 -33.64
N PRO A 221 -23.11 -17.76 -33.81
CA PRO A 221 -23.67 -17.00 -32.71
C PRO A 221 -25.07 -17.49 -32.38
N ALA A 222 -25.32 -17.73 -31.09
CA ALA A 222 -26.66 -18.04 -30.61
C ALA A 222 -27.62 -16.87 -30.93
N PRO A 223 -28.87 -17.16 -31.31
CA PRO A 223 -29.83 -16.13 -31.70
C PRO A 223 -30.07 -15.15 -30.55
N VAL A 224 -30.31 -13.89 -30.91
CA VAL A 224 -30.69 -12.86 -29.93
C VAL A 224 -32.10 -13.18 -29.45
N ARG A 225 -32.29 -13.34 -28.14
CA ARG A 225 -33.63 -13.37 -27.55
C ARG A 225 -34.16 -11.94 -27.54
N GLU A 226 -35.26 -11.68 -28.22
CA GLU A 226 -36.00 -10.43 -28.05
C GLU A 226 -36.46 -10.34 -26.59
N LYS A 227 -36.24 -9.20 -25.95
CA LYS A 227 -36.79 -8.95 -24.61
C LYS A 227 -38.31 -8.84 -24.76
N VAL A 228 -39.03 -9.77 -24.13
CA VAL A 228 -40.48 -9.63 -23.88
C VAL A 228 -40.70 -8.56 -22.81
#